data_AF-A0A4R9LX77-F1
#
_entry.id   AF-A0A4R9LX77-F1
#
_cell.length_a   1.000
_cell.length_b   1.000
_cell.length_c   1.000
_cell.angle_alpha   90.00
_cell.angle_beta   90.00
_cell.angle_gamma   90.00
#
_symmetry.space_group_name_H-M   'P 1'
#
loop_
_entity.id
_entity.type
_entity.pdbx_description
1 polymer ?
#
loop_
_entity_poly.entity_id
_entity_poly.type
_entity_poly.pdbx_seq_one_letter_code
_entity_poly.pdbx_strand_id
1 'polypeptide(L)'
;MEKLVMDVVNAGIALFRSGEEKLRTAVVDLEKVYNELKAKGELDKSPESQKIRDLLSKTLADAQGAIGKTNASYDEIVAKLQANYQAIYQQLDTALPPQVKEKAKQALDELKALIEKVKTK
;
A
#
# COMPACT_ATOMS: atom_id res chain seq x y z
N MET A 1 1.74 13.82 8.67
CA MET A 1 0.72 12.85 8.21
C MET A 1 0.30 13.01 6.74
N GLU A 2 0.04 14.22 6.21
CA GLU A 2 -0.44 14.41 4.82
C GLU A 2 0.47 13.80 3.73
N LYS A 3 1.77 14.10 3.76
CA LYS A 3 2.74 13.56 2.81
C LYS A 3 2.87 12.03 2.88
N LEU A 4 2.81 11.47 4.09
CA LEU A 4 2.85 10.02 4.34
C LEU A 4 1.70 9.32 3.62
N VAL A 5 0.51 9.89 3.69
CA VAL A 5 -0.67 9.31 3.03
C VAL A 5 -0.51 9.32 1.53
N MET A 6 -0.05 10.42 0.95
CA MET A 6 0.21 10.48 -0.49
C MET A 6 1.27 9.47 -0.92
N ASP A 7 2.38 9.34 -0.19
CA ASP A 7 3.45 8.38 -0.50
C ASP A 7 2.92 6.94 -0.48
N VAL A 8 2.14 6.56 0.55
CA VAL A 8 1.53 5.23 0.68
C VAL A 8 0.53 4.95 -0.44
N VAL A 9 -0.34 5.91 -0.72
CA VAL A 9 -1.39 5.74 -1.73
C VAL A 9 -0.78 5.67 -3.14
N ASN A 10 0.22 6.51 -3.43
CA ASN A 10 0.93 6.49 -4.71
C ASN A 10 1.70 5.17 -4.92
N ALA A 11 2.30 4.62 -3.86
CA ALA A 11 2.96 3.31 -3.93
C ALA A 11 1.97 2.19 -4.24
N GLY A 12 0.78 2.24 -3.62
CA GLY A 12 -0.30 1.29 -3.91
C GLY A 12 -0.80 1.40 -5.34
N ILE A 13 -1.02 2.63 -5.83
CA ILE A 13 -1.40 2.87 -7.22
C ILE A 13 -0.35 2.29 -8.17
N ALA A 14 0.93 2.59 -7.94
CA ALA A 14 2.03 2.08 -8.76
C ALA A 14 2.08 0.55 -8.76
N LEU A 15 1.81 -0.07 -7.62
CA LEU A 15 1.76 -1.52 -7.46
C LEU A 15 0.61 -2.17 -8.26
N PHE A 16 -0.60 -1.62 -8.19
CA PHE A 16 -1.74 -2.20 -8.92
C PHE A 16 -1.80 -1.77 -10.39
N ARG A 17 -1.14 -0.67 -10.78
CA ARG A 17 -0.89 -0.33 -12.19
C ARG A 17 0.23 -1.18 -12.80
N SER A 18 1.11 -1.74 -11.97
CA SER A 18 2.18 -2.60 -12.45
C SER A 18 1.63 -3.97 -12.84
N GLY A 19 1.86 -4.33 -14.11
CA GLY A 19 1.58 -5.69 -14.58
C GLY A 19 2.55 -6.72 -13.97
N GLU A 20 2.30 -7.99 -14.24
CA GLU A 20 3.08 -9.13 -13.75
C GLU A 20 4.60 -8.95 -13.88
N GLU A 21 5.07 -8.51 -15.06
CA GLU A 21 6.48 -8.27 -15.33
C GLU A 21 7.13 -7.21 -14.41
N LYS A 22 6.33 -6.26 -13.90
CA LYS A 22 6.82 -5.12 -13.10
C LYS A 22 6.48 -5.25 -11.62
N LEU A 23 5.83 -6.34 -11.21
CA LEU A 23 5.42 -6.54 -9.82
C LEU A 23 6.61 -6.53 -8.85
N ARG A 24 7.73 -7.15 -9.23
CA ARG A 24 8.97 -7.13 -8.42
C ARG A 24 9.47 -5.71 -8.19
N THR A 25 9.53 -4.91 -9.26
CA THR A 25 9.93 -3.50 -9.18
C THR A 25 8.98 -2.71 -8.30
N ALA A 26 7.67 -2.90 -8.46
CA ALA A 26 6.68 -2.20 -7.66
C ALA A 26 6.73 -2.56 -6.17
N VAL A 27 7.06 -3.82 -5.83
CA VAL A 27 7.29 -4.24 -4.44
C VAL A 27 8.57 -3.61 -3.88
N VAL A 28 9.62 -3.46 -4.68
CA VAL A 28 10.84 -2.73 -4.27
C VAL A 28 10.54 -1.24 -4.04
N ASP A 29 9.74 -0.61 -4.89
CA ASP A 29 9.34 0.78 -4.68
C ASP A 29 8.43 0.94 -3.45
N LEU A 30 7.54 -0.02 -3.19
CA LEU A 30 6.79 -0.08 -1.95
C LEU A 30 7.70 -0.21 -0.73
N GLU A 31 8.79 -0.98 -0.85
CA GLU A 31 9.77 -1.17 0.23
C GLU A 31 10.52 0.12 0.53
N LYS A 32 10.90 0.88 -0.50
CA LYS A 32 11.50 2.21 -0.32
C LYS A 32 10.55 3.14 0.44
N VAL A 33 9.29 3.19 0.03
CA VAL A 33 8.27 4.01 0.69
C VAL A 33 8.11 3.59 2.15
N TYR A 34 8.01 2.29 2.43
CA TYR A 34 7.98 1.80 3.81
C TYR A 34 9.22 2.18 4.62
N ASN A 35 10.43 2.06 4.07
CA ASN A 35 11.66 2.42 4.76
C ASN A 35 11.74 3.93 5.04
N GLU A 36 11.33 4.76 4.08
CA GLU A 36 11.19 6.20 4.29
C GLU A 36 10.17 6.51 5.39
N LEU A 37 9.06 5.77 5.44
CA LEU A 37 8.04 5.90 6.46
C LEU A 37 8.50 5.42 7.82
N LYS A 38 9.31 4.37 7.88
CA LYS A 38 9.92 3.87 9.10
C LYS A 38 10.88 4.92 9.67
N ALA A 39 11.75 5.49 8.82
CA ALA A 39 12.67 6.55 9.19
C ALA A 39 11.95 7.84 9.63
N LYS A 40 10.93 8.29 8.88
CA LYS A 40 10.14 9.48 9.23
C LYS A 40 9.20 9.24 10.41
N GLY A 41 8.71 8.02 10.58
CA GLY A 41 7.81 7.62 11.65
C GLY A 41 8.48 7.51 13.01
N GLU A 42 9.81 7.66 13.11
CA GLU A 42 10.47 7.96 14.38
C GLU A 42 10.04 9.32 14.95
N LEU A 43 9.59 10.24 14.08
CA LEU A 43 9.10 11.58 14.44
C LEU A 43 7.59 11.60 14.73
N ASP A 44 6.80 10.71 14.12
CA ASP A 44 5.34 10.61 14.30
C ASP A 44 4.98 9.26 14.94
N LYS A 45 4.92 9.26 16.29
CA LYS A 45 4.64 8.06 17.11
C LYS A 45 3.15 7.87 17.42
N SER A 46 2.27 8.48 16.65
CA SER A 46 0.83 8.27 16.83
C SER A 46 0.48 6.80 16.60
N PRO A 47 -0.46 6.21 17.37
CA PRO A 47 -0.93 4.84 17.19
C PRO A 47 -1.37 4.55 15.75
N GLU A 48 -1.94 5.53 15.07
CA GLU A 48 -2.41 5.47 13.70
C GLU A 48 -1.24 5.33 12.72
N SER A 49 -0.20 6.16 12.86
CA SER A 49 1.04 6.07 12.07
C SER A 49 1.79 4.76 12.31
N GLN A 50 1.75 4.21 13.53
CA GLN A 50 2.30 2.87 13.81
C GLN A 50 1.50 1.79 13.08
N LYS A 51 0.17 1.82 13.19
CA LYS A 51 -0.70 0.82 12.56
C LYS A 51 -0.57 0.80 11.04
N ILE A 52 -0.42 1.96 10.39
CA ILE A 52 -0.16 2.04 8.94
C ILE A 52 1.20 1.40 8.60
N ARG A 53 2.24 1.64 9.40
CA ARG A 53 3.56 1.03 9.21
C ARG A 53 3.52 -0.48 9.37
N ASP A 54 2.85 -1.00 10.39
CA ASP A 54 2.67 -2.44 10.58
C ASP A 54 1.96 -3.08 9.39
N LEU A 55 0.89 -2.46 8.90
CA LEU A 55 0.15 -2.95 7.73
C LEU A 55 1.03 -2.93 6.46
N LEU A 56 1.82 -1.89 6.24
CA LEU A 56 2.77 -1.82 5.12
C LEU A 56 3.88 -2.86 5.23
N SER A 57 4.46 -3.03 6.42
CA SER A 57 5.48 -4.03 6.69
C SER A 57 4.96 -5.44 6.40
N LYS A 58 3.72 -5.72 6.84
CA LYS A 58 3.04 -6.98 6.54
C LYS A 58 2.79 -7.14 5.05
N THR A 59 2.33 -6.09 4.37
CA THR A 59 2.09 -6.07 2.93
C THR A 59 3.35 -6.45 2.16
N LEU A 60 4.48 -5.86 2.54
CA LEU A 60 5.79 -6.14 1.94
C LEU A 60 6.25 -7.57 2.19
N ALA A 61 6.16 -8.03 3.43
CA ALA A 61 6.52 -9.41 3.78
C ALA A 61 5.67 -10.43 3.02
N ASP A 62 4.35 -10.20 2.91
CA ASP A 62 3.43 -11.03 2.14
C ASP A 62 3.78 -11.03 0.65
N ALA A 63 4.08 -9.85 0.09
CA ALA A 63 4.41 -9.70 -1.33
C ALA A 63 5.75 -10.36 -1.67
N GLN A 64 6.79 -10.09 -0.89
CA GLN A 64 8.12 -10.70 -1.05
C GLN A 64 8.07 -12.21 -0.84
N GLY A 65 7.35 -12.67 0.18
CA GLY A 65 7.15 -14.09 0.45
C GLY A 65 6.40 -14.80 -0.67
N ALA A 66 5.43 -14.13 -1.30
CA ALA A 66 4.70 -14.68 -2.42
C ALA A 66 5.53 -14.65 -3.71
N ILE A 67 6.23 -13.54 -4.02
CA ILE A 67 7.17 -13.45 -5.17
C ILE A 67 8.33 -14.46 -5.07
N GLY A 68 8.78 -14.77 -3.85
CA GLY A 68 9.85 -15.74 -3.59
C GLY A 68 9.42 -17.20 -3.71
N LYS A 69 8.11 -17.49 -3.74
CA LYS A 69 7.60 -18.85 -3.96
C LYS A 69 7.66 -19.20 -5.44
N THR A 70 8.33 -20.31 -5.75
CA THR A 70 8.51 -20.81 -7.13
C THR A 70 7.20 -21.07 -7.88
N ASN A 71 6.10 -21.33 -7.18
CA ASN A 71 4.79 -21.64 -7.78
C ASN A 71 3.70 -20.58 -7.51
N ALA A 72 4.05 -19.43 -6.93
CA ALA A 72 3.02 -18.42 -6.67
C ALA A 72 2.54 -17.79 -7.98
N SER A 73 1.25 -17.85 -8.22
CA SER A 73 0.64 -17.19 -9.37
C SER A 73 0.57 -15.68 -9.12
N TYR A 74 0.69 -14.88 -10.18
CA TYR A 74 0.53 -13.43 -10.08
C TYR A 74 -0.77 -13.04 -9.38
N ASP A 75 -1.88 -13.67 -9.75
CA ASP A 75 -3.19 -13.43 -9.14
C ASP A 75 -3.21 -13.68 -7.63
N GLU A 76 -2.50 -14.69 -7.12
CA GLU A 76 -2.39 -14.93 -5.69
C GLU A 76 -1.62 -13.82 -4.97
N ILE A 77 -0.54 -13.34 -5.59
CA ILE A 77 0.27 -12.24 -5.04
C ILE A 77 -0.56 -10.95 -5.02
N VAL A 78 -1.24 -10.63 -6.12
CA VAL A 78 -2.05 -9.42 -6.22
C VAL A 78 -3.28 -9.51 -5.31
N ALA A 79 -3.92 -10.67 -5.16
CA ALA A 79 -5.03 -10.86 -4.22
C ALA A 79 -4.60 -10.60 -2.76
N LYS A 80 -3.42 -11.06 -2.36
CA LYS A 80 -2.84 -10.75 -1.04
C LYS A 80 -2.55 -9.26 -0.88
N LEU A 81 -1.91 -8.66 -1.87
CA LEU A 81 -1.62 -7.23 -1.89
C LEU A 81 -2.90 -6.40 -1.78
N GLN A 82 -3.95 -6.79 -2.52
CA GLN A 82 -5.28 -6.20 -2.47
C GLN A 82 -5.87 -6.25 -1.06
N ALA A 83 -5.89 -7.41 -0.42
CA ALA A 83 -6.46 -7.55 0.93
C ALA A 83 -5.73 -6.66 1.95
N ASN A 84 -4.40 -6.61 1.86
CA ASN A 84 -3.58 -5.79 2.74
C ASN A 84 -3.77 -4.29 2.47
N TYR A 85 -3.80 -3.86 1.20
CA TYR A 85 -4.06 -2.47 0.84
C TYR A 85 -5.47 -2.00 1.16
N GLN A 86 -6.45 -2.89 1.13
CA GLN A 86 -7.81 -2.59 1.56
C GLN A 86 -7.85 -2.26 3.06
N ALA A 87 -7.08 -2.98 3.89
CA ALA A 87 -6.92 -2.66 5.31
C ALA A 87 -6.18 -1.33 5.52
N ILE A 88 -5.14 -1.06 4.73
CA ILE A 88 -4.43 0.24 4.76
C ILE A 88 -5.39 1.37 4.41
N TYR A 89 -6.18 1.23 3.35
CA TYR A 89 -7.17 2.23 2.94
C TYR A 89 -8.18 2.53 4.06
N GLN A 90 -8.73 1.50 4.71
CA GLN A 90 -9.67 1.70 5.83
C GLN A 90 -9.00 2.40 7.01
N GLN A 91 -7.74 2.10 7.30
CA GLN A 91 -7.00 2.77 8.35
C GLN A 91 -6.69 4.23 8.01
N LEU A 92 -6.37 4.51 6.75
CA LEU A 92 -6.19 5.88 6.26
C LEU A 92 -7.51 6.64 6.31
N ASP A 93 -8.61 6.06 5.85
CA ASP A 93 -9.91 6.72 5.90
C ASP A 93 -10.36 7.01 7.33
N THR A 94 -10.09 6.13 8.30
CA THR A 94 -10.46 6.40 9.69
C THR A 94 -9.52 7.38 10.40
N ALA A 95 -8.22 7.35 10.10
CA ALA A 95 -7.21 8.17 10.78
C ALA A 95 -7.03 9.57 10.19
N LEU A 96 -7.45 9.80 8.94
CA LEU A 96 -7.15 11.04 8.24
C LEU A 96 -8.10 12.17 8.61
N PRO A 97 -7.58 13.35 8.99
CA PRO A 97 -8.40 14.55 9.12
C PRO A 97 -8.98 14.98 7.76
N PRO A 98 -10.16 15.65 7.74
CA PRO A 98 -10.91 15.96 6.51
C PRO A 98 -10.08 16.68 5.44
N GLN A 99 -9.26 17.64 5.86
CA GLN A 99 -8.37 18.43 5.00
C GLN A 99 -7.33 17.58 4.25
N VAL A 100 -6.84 16.50 4.88
CA VAL A 100 -5.89 15.57 4.24
C VAL A 100 -6.65 14.61 3.33
N LYS A 101 -7.83 14.16 3.75
CA LYS A 101 -8.68 13.33 2.90
C LYS A 101 -9.04 14.02 1.59
N GLU A 102 -9.41 15.30 1.61
CA GLU A 102 -9.75 16.02 0.38
C GLU A 102 -8.57 16.06 -0.61
N LYS A 103 -7.36 16.34 -0.11
CA LYS A 103 -6.16 16.39 -0.96
C LYS A 103 -5.74 15.02 -1.47
N ALA A 104 -5.88 13.98 -0.64
CA ALA A 104 -5.59 12.60 -1.03
C ALA A 104 -6.78 11.91 -1.71
N LYS A 105 -7.94 12.57 -1.86
CA LYS A 105 -9.20 11.96 -2.28
C LYS A 105 -9.06 11.28 -3.64
N GLN A 106 -8.53 11.99 -4.62
CA GLN A 106 -8.33 11.45 -5.96
C GLN A 106 -7.42 10.21 -5.95
N ALA A 107 -6.32 10.28 -5.22
CA ALA A 107 -5.39 9.16 -5.11
C ALA A 107 -6.01 7.98 -4.35
N LEU A 108 -6.79 8.25 -3.29
CA LEU A 108 -7.49 7.23 -2.51
C LEU A 108 -8.60 6.54 -3.32
N ASP A 109 -9.37 7.30 -4.09
CA ASP A 109 -10.37 6.78 -5.03
C ASP A 109 -9.71 5.95 -6.13
N GLU A 110 -8.58 6.40 -6.67
CA GLU A 110 -7.84 5.65 -7.67
C GLU A 110 -7.28 4.34 -7.12
N LEU A 111 -6.64 4.38 -5.95
CA LEU A 111 -6.16 3.19 -5.26
C LEU A 111 -7.30 2.21 -5.04
N LYS A 112 -8.45 2.70 -4.55
CA LYS A 112 -9.65 1.87 -4.35
C LYS A 112 -10.13 1.25 -5.65
N ALA A 113 -10.24 2.04 -6.73
CA ALA A 113 -10.65 1.54 -8.04
C ALA A 113 -9.69 0.47 -8.57
N LEU A 114 -8.39 0.64 -8.39
CA LEU A 114 -7.37 -0.33 -8.81
C LEU A 114 -7.46 -1.63 -8.00
N ILE A 115 -7.61 -1.52 -6.67
CA ILE A 115 -7.86 -2.66 -5.77
C ILE A 115 -9.12 -3.42 -6.23
N GLU A 116 -10.21 -2.71 -6.55
CA GLU A 116 -11.45 -3.34 -7.01
C GLU A 116 -11.34 -3.96 -8.40
N LYS A 117 -10.55 -3.38 -9.30
CA LYS A 117 -10.36 -3.86 -10.68
C LYS A 117 -9.59 -5.18 -10.76
N VAL A 118 -8.70 -5.45 -9.81
CA VAL A 118 -8.02 -6.75 -9.68
C VAL A 118 -9.03 -7.86 -9.37
N LYS A 119 -10.14 -7.55 -8.69
CA LYS A 119 -11.14 -8.51 -8.23
C LYS A 119 -11.97 -9.14 -9.37
N THR A 120 -11.88 -8.61 -10.59
CA THR A 120 -12.78 -8.91 -11.72
C THR A 120 -12.10 -9.55 -12.93
N LYS A 121 -10.87 -10.06 -12.79
CA LYS A 121 -10.24 -10.87 -13.84
C LYS A 121 -10.45 -12.37 -13.65
#